data_AF-A0ABD1XID0-F1
#
_entry.id   AF-A0ABD1XID0-F1
#
_cell.length_a   1.000
_cell.length_b   1.000
_cell.length_c   1.000
_cell.angle_alpha   90.00
_cell.angle_beta   90.00
_cell.angle_gamma   90.00
#
_symmetry.space_group_name_H-M   'P 1'
#
loop_
_entity.id
_entity.type
_entity.pdbx_description
1 polymer ?
#
loop_
_entity_poly.entity_id
_entity_poly.type
_entity_poly.pdbx_seq_one_letter_code
_entity_poly.pdbx_strand_id
1 'polypeptide(L)'
;MEAAQLMLGNGVESMLPSWPKSADWQQEHARQSCSSSGSAGAPSISGRGLSCRWPHGEGIRFVSNFEFNSRRTQGDLWVKTLAKKNRVMFTNRVTVLGLGDQLHSTLDFESRVEVPHRSLFPSSPAEVKSRGEHLSKVALPSELRPELMPKHVAIIMDGNSRWAKRRGMNAGFGHAAGAEALQNIAKVANSWGIQVLTVFAFSTENWLRPQMEVEFLMQLFESKLEAEMPNIMMHEFKLKFIGDTTTLPSSVQRAAKLAEKSTRGNSGMTINICISYSGRADIVRACRELAAQVAAGSLNPADIDDAVISRTVSMNELGALQEPDLLIRTSGEQRISNFMLWQLAYSELIFVDTLWPDFTAENLKAALITYQQRDRRFGKRIP
;
A
#
# COMPACT_ATOMS: atom_id res chain seq x y z
N MET A 1 -29.02 19.46 -40.58
CA MET A 1 -29.48 18.22 -39.91
C MET A 1 -29.20 17.06 -40.85
N GLU A 2 -28.77 15.94 -40.28
CA GLU A 2 -28.38 14.64 -40.87
C GLU A 2 -26.89 14.42 -41.25
N ALA A 3 -26.45 13.23 -40.81
CA ALA A 3 -25.18 12.52 -41.02
C ALA A 3 -23.96 12.86 -40.12
N ALA A 4 -24.06 12.52 -38.83
CA ALA A 4 -22.92 12.02 -38.06
C ALA A 4 -23.26 10.60 -37.58
N GLN A 5 -22.70 9.58 -38.22
CA GLN A 5 -22.89 8.18 -37.83
C GLN A 5 -21.66 7.75 -37.04
N LEU A 6 -21.80 7.68 -35.71
CA LEU A 6 -20.75 7.26 -34.79
C LEU A 6 -20.64 5.73 -34.81
N MET A 7 -19.53 5.20 -35.33
CA MET A 7 -19.16 3.79 -35.14
C MET A 7 -18.22 3.68 -33.92
N LEU A 8 -18.74 3.19 -32.80
CA LEU A 8 -17.95 2.88 -31.61
C LEU A 8 -17.33 1.48 -31.74
N GLY A 9 -16.09 1.41 -32.21
CA GLY A 9 -15.26 0.21 -32.09
C GLY A 9 -14.60 0.19 -30.71
N ASN A 10 -15.12 -0.62 -29.77
CA ASN A 10 -14.51 -0.80 -28.46
C ASN A 10 -13.30 -1.75 -28.57
N GLY A 11 -12.10 -1.19 -28.72
CA GLY A 11 -10.84 -1.90 -28.53
C GLY A 11 -10.12 -1.38 -27.30
N VAL A 12 -10.08 -2.17 -26.21
CA VAL A 12 -9.27 -1.90 -25.02
C VAL A 12 -8.11 -2.89 -25.03
N GLU A 13 -6.90 -2.42 -25.35
CA GLU A 13 -5.68 -3.19 -25.04
C GLU A 13 -5.25 -2.88 -23.61
N SER A 14 -5.13 -3.93 -22.80
CA SER A 14 -4.93 -3.85 -21.36
C SER A 14 -3.45 -3.91 -20.98
N MET A 15 -2.94 -2.83 -20.40
CA MET A 15 -1.84 -2.83 -19.44
C MET A 15 -2.22 -1.85 -18.33
N LEU A 16 -2.32 -2.33 -17.09
CA LEU A 16 -2.86 -1.58 -15.95
C LEU A 16 -1.74 -1.11 -15.02
N PRO A 17 -1.69 0.20 -14.73
CA PRO A 17 -1.03 0.75 -13.55
C PRO A 17 -2.04 1.24 -12.51
N SER A 18 -1.56 1.40 -11.28
CA SER A 18 -2.29 1.88 -10.11
C SER A 18 -2.71 3.35 -10.24
N TRP A 19 -4.00 3.64 -10.03
CA TRP A 19 -4.59 4.99 -10.12
C TRP A 19 -4.40 5.81 -8.83
N PRO A 20 -4.23 7.14 -8.92
CA PRO A 20 -4.27 8.03 -7.76
C PRO A 20 -5.72 8.21 -7.24
N LYS A 21 -5.92 8.13 -5.92
CA LYS A 21 -7.21 8.30 -5.22
C LYS A 21 -7.33 9.65 -4.50
N SER A 22 -6.83 10.75 -5.07
CA SER A 22 -7.12 12.10 -4.57
C SER A 22 -7.89 12.88 -5.63
N ALA A 23 -8.86 13.68 -5.19
CA ALA A 23 -9.58 14.66 -5.98
C ALA A 23 -8.67 15.87 -6.31
N ASP A 24 -7.51 15.60 -6.88
CA ASP A 24 -6.67 16.65 -7.46
C ASP A 24 -7.23 16.95 -8.85
N TRP A 25 -8.00 18.04 -8.93
CA TRP A 25 -8.47 18.58 -10.18
C TRP A 25 -7.27 19.06 -10.98
N GLN A 26 -6.81 18.26 -11.94
CA GLN A 26 -5.91 18.74 -12.97
C GLN A 26 -6.71 19.08 -14.22
N GLN A 27 -6.77 20.38 -14.50
CA GLN A 27 -7.15 20.91 -15.81
C GLN A 27 -5.91 20.79 -16.70
N GLU A 28 -5.82 19.73 -17.50
CA GLU A 28 -4.79 19.64 -18.53
C GLU A 28 -5.34 20.17 -19.86
N HIS A 29 -4.69 21.22 -20.37
CA HIS A 29 -5.01 21.82 -21.65
C HIS A 29 -4.12 21.21 -22.74
N ALA A 30 -4.64 20.25 -23.49
CA ALA A 30 -3.98 19.75 -24.70
C ALA A 30 -4.55 20.48 -25.93
N ARG A 31 -3.79 21.45 -26.47
CA ARG A 31 -4.08 22.06 -27.78
C ARG A 31 -3.35 21.29 -28.87
N GLN A 32 -4.08 20.72 -29.83
CA GLN A 32 -3.51 20.21 -31.07
C GLN A 32 -4.19 20.86 -32.27
N SER A 33 -3.39 21.48 -33.15
CA SER A 33 -3.82 21.99 -34.44
C SER A 33 -3.49 20.96 -35.52
N CYS A 34 -4.50 20.34 -36.12
CA CYS A 34 -4.33 19.52 -37.32
C CYS A 34 -4.69 20.35 -38.56
N SER A 35 -3.75 20.50 -39.49
CA SER A 35 -4.00 21.10 -40.81
C SER A 35 -3.66 20.09 -41.90
N SER A 36 -4.57 19.91 -42.86
CA SER A 36 -4.31 19.15 -44.09
C SER A 36 -4.33 20.10 -45.28
N SER A 37 -3.23 20.18 -46.02
CA SER A 37 -3.18 20.81 -47.34
C SER A 37 -3.27 19.71 -48.41
N GLY A 38 -4.45 19.51 -49.01
CA GLY A 38 -4.67 18.56 -50.08
C GLY A 38 -5.75 19.06 -51.05
N SER A 39 -5.44 19.03 -52.34
CA SER A 39 -6.26 19.54 -53.45
C SER A 39 -7.40 18.59 -53.85
N ALA A 40 -8.56 19.19 -54.13
CA ALA A 40 -9.67 18.73 -54.99
C ALA A 40 -10.00 17.21 -54.98
N GLY A 41 -10.80 16.83 -54.00
CA GLY A 41 -11.51 15.55 -53.84
C GLY A 41 -12.08 15.55 -52.42
N ALA A 42 -13.28 15.02 -52.18
CA ALA A 42 -13.93 15.09 -50.85
C ALA A 42 -12.95 14.64 -49.75
N PRO A 43 -12.53 15.52 -48.82
CA PRO A 43 -11.52 15.15 -47.84
C PRO A 43 -12.21 14.41 -46.69
N SER A 44 -11.99 13.10 -46.58
CA SER A 44 -12.14 12.42 -45.30
C SER A 44 -10.91 12.74 -44.45
N ILE A 45 -11.10 13.45 -43.35
CA ILE A 45 -10.05 13.63 -42.35
C ILE A 45 -10.06 12.40 -41.46
N SER A 46 -9.15 11.45 -41.71
CA SER A 46 -8.82 10.39 -40.76
C SER A 46 -7.62 10.83 -39.92
N GLY A 47 -7.88 11.34 -38.72
CA GLY A 47 -6.83 11.65 -37.74
C GLY A 47 -6.47 10.40 -36.95
N ARG A 48 -5.18 10.06 -36.85
CA ARG A 48 -4.73 9.05 -35.87
C ARG A 48 -4.77 9.66 -34.47
N GLY A 49 -5.25 8.85 -33.52
CA GLY A 49 -5.74 9.27 -32.20
C GLY A 49 -4.82 10.15 -31.37
N LEU A 50 -5.46 10.98 -30.54
CA LEU A 50 -4.83 11.72 -29.45
C LEU A 50 -4.35 10.72 -28.38
N SER A 51 -3.05 10.73 -28.06
CA SER A 51 -2.52 10.00 -26.90
C SER A 51 -2.27 10.99 -25.76
N CYS A 52 -3.07 10.92 -24.69
CA CYS A 52 -2.70 11.59 -23.44
C CYS A 52 -1.71 10.69 -22.68
N ARG A 53 -0.59 11.25 -22.23
CA ARG A 53 0.40 10.58 -21.37
C ARG A 53 0.43 11.30 -20.03
N TRP A 54 0.23 10.56 -18.94
CA TRP A 54 0.36 11.08 -17.58
C TRP A 54 1.84 11.38 -17.25
N PRO A 55 2.18 12.42 -16.47
CA PRO A 55 3.58 12.80 -16.25
C PRO A 55 4.39 11.80 -15.41
N HIS A 56 3.74 10.84 -14.74
CA HIS A 56 4.40 9.87 -13.87
C HIS A 56 3.80 8.47 -14.02
N GLY A 57 4.54 7.58 -14.68
CA GLY A 57 4.24 6.15 -14.75
C GLY A 57 3.25 5.75 -15.84
N GLU A 58 3.44 4.53 -16.35
CA GLU A 58 2.78 3.89 -17.50
C GLU A 58 1.29 4.29 -17.64
N GLY A 59 0.85 4.67 -18.85
CA GLY A 59 -0.49 5.26 -19.06
C GLY A 59 -1.46 4.32 -19.74
N ILE A 60 -2.73 4.32 -19.33
CA ILE A 60 -3.81 3.72 -20.10
C ILE A 60 -4.04 4.58 -21.35
N ARG A 61 -3.83 3.99 -22.53
CA ARG A 61 -3.99 4.66 -23.81
C ARG A 61 -5.45 4.54 -24.26
N PHE A 62 -6.19 5.63 -24.19
CA PHE A 62 -7.54 5.71 -24.77
C PHE A 62 -7.43 6.23 -26.21
N VAL A 63 -7.97 5.48 -27.16
CA VAL A 63 -8.06 5.89 -28.56
C VAL A 63 -9.53 6.13 -28.88
N SER A 64 -9.91 7.40 -29.04
CA SER A 64 -11.20 7.78 -29.58
C SER A 64 -11.01 8.17 -31.05
N ASN A 65 -11.75 7.49 -31.94
CA ASN A 65 -11.75 7.80 -33.37
C ASN A 65 -12.92 8.75 -33.66
N PHE A 66 -12.65 9.86 -34.35
CA PHE A 66 -13.67 10.78 -34.83
C PHE A 66 -13.47 11.01 -36.33
N GLU A 67 -14.55 10.98 -37.10
CA GLU A 67 -14.56 11.43 -38.50
C GLU A 67 -15.36 12.73 -38.59
N PHE A 68 -14.72 13.76 -39.15
CA PHE A 68 -15.38 15.02 -39.47
C PHE A 68 -15.33 15.25 -40.98
N ASN A 69 -16.46 15.66 -41.55
CA ASN A 69 -16.59 15.95 -42.96
C ASN A 69 -16.57 17.48 -43.18
N SER A 70 -15.44 18.15 -42.94
CA SER A 70 -15.29 19.59 -43.24
C SER A 70 -13.83 19.99 -43.55
N ARG A 71 -13.65 21.02 -44.39
CA ARG A 71 -12.36 21.33 -45.06
C ARG A 71 -11.28 21.99 -44.17
N ARG A 72 -11.60 22.43 -42.96
CA ARG A 72 -10.66 22.87 -41.92
C ARG A 72 -11.35 22.75 -40.58
N THR A 73 -10.77 22.00 -39.65
CA THR A 73 -11.28 21.83 -38.29
C THR A 73 -10.16 22.20 -37.33
N GLN A 74 -10.36 23.23 -36.52
CA GLN A 74 -9.51 23.53 -35.38
C GLN A 74 -10.37 23.30 -34.14
N GLY A 75 -9.98 22.36 -33.30
CA GLY A 75 -10.76 21.92 -32.15
C GLY A 75 -9.94 21.94 -30.88
N ASP A 76 -10.52 22.50 -29.82
CA ASP A 76 -10.01 22.34 -28.46
C ASP A 76 -10.73 21.15 -27.83
N LEU A 77 -9.97 20.15 -27.37
CA LEU A 77 -10.50 19.02 -26.61
C LEU A 77 -10.42 19.35 -25.11
N TRP A 78 -11.59 19.36 -24.46
CA TRP A 78 -11.65 19.47 -23.00
C TRP A 78 -11.94 18.10 -22.43
N VAL A 79 -11.02 17.60 -21.59
CA VAL A 79 -11.23 16.37 -20.84
C VAL A 79 -11.46 16.75 -19.38
N LYS A 80 -12.67 16.52 -18.88
CA LYS A 80 -12.95 16.59 -17.43
C LYS A 80 -13.14 15.18 -16.92
N THR A 81 -12.20 14.70 -16.12
CA THR A 81 -12.24 13.36 -15.54
C THR A 81 -12.87 13.44 -14.15
N LEU A 82 -13.97 12.70 -13.94
CA LEU A 82 -14.59 12.57 -12.63
C LEU A 82 -14.52 11.10 -12.19
N ALA A 83 -13.66 10.81 -11.21
CA ALA A 83 -13.56 9.49 -10.61
C ALA A 83 -14.45 9.44 -9.35
N LYS A 84 -15.50 8.61 -9.35
CA LYS A 84 -16.39 8.42 -8.20
C LYS A 84 -16.85 6.97 -8.13
N LYS A 85 -16.54 6.27 -7.03
CA LYS A 85 -16.96 4.88 -6.72
C LYS A 85 -17.06 3.95 -7.94
N ASN A 86 -15.93 3.34 -8.33
CA ASN A 86 -15.83 2.33 -9.40
C ASN A 86 -16.34 2.77 -10.79
N ARG A 87 -16.43 4.08 -11.04
CA ARG A 87 -16.80 4.65 -12.33
C ARG A 87 -15.84 5.79 -12.68
N VAL A 88 -15.38 5.80 -13.91
CA VAL A 88 -14.68 6.93 -14.51
C VAL A 88 -15.59 7.53 -15.54
N MET A 89 -15.99 8.79 -15.31
CA MET A 89 -16.78 9.58 -16.26
C MET A 89 -15.83 10.52 -16.99
N PHE A 90 -15.88 10.51 -18.32
CA PHE A 90 -15.17 11.45 -19.17
C PHE A 90 -16.18 12.36 -19.85
N THR A 91 -16.07 13.66 -19.63
CA THR A 91 -16.76 14.65 -20.47
C THR A 91 -15.78 15.13 -21.51
N ASN A 92 -16.08 14.89 -22.78
CA ASN A 92 -15.32 15.38 -23.93
C ASN A 92 -16.13 16.49 -24.61
N ARG A 93 -15.51 17.65 -24.79
CA ARG A 93 -16.06 18.75 -25.59
C ARG A 93 -15.25 18.88 -26.87
N VAL A 94 -15.93 18.89 -28.01
CA VAL A 94 -15.32 19.19 -29.31
C VAL A 94 -15.96 20.45 -29.89
N THR A 95 -15.13 21.44 -30.17
CA THR A 95 -15.54 22.69 -30.82
C THR A 95 -15.10 22.66 -32.28
N VAL A 96 -16.01 22.99 -33.20
CA VAL A 96 -15.69 23.07 -34.64
C VAL A 96 -15.76 24.53 -35.08
N LEU A 97 -14.62 25.10 -35.48
CA LEU A 97 -14.51 26.44 -36.05
C LEU A 97 -14.65 26.40 -37.58
N GLY A 98 -15.52 27.25 -38.13
CA GLY A 98 -15.68 27.45 -39.58
C GLY A 98 -14.66 28.44 -40.15
N LEU A 99 -14.54 28.50 -41.49
CA LEU A 99 -13.68 29.47 -42.17
C LEU A 99 -14.18 30.91 -41.90
N GLY A 100 -13.38 31.67 -41.15
CA GLY A 100 -13.62 33.06 -40.79
C GLY A 100 -14.20 33.22 -39.39
N ASP A 101 -13.41 32.91 -38.35
CA ASP A 101 -13.58 33.21 -36.91
C ASP A 101 -14.98 33.10 -36.25
N GLN A 102 -15.98 32.53 -36.94
CA GLN A 102 -17.31 32.30 -36.39
C GLN A 102 -17.45 30.84 -35.97
N LEU A 103 -17.75 30.66 -34.68
CA LEU A 103 -18.01 29.38 -34.03
C LEU A 103 -19.28 28.76 -34.61
N HIS A 104 -19.19 27.60 -35.24
CA HIS A 104 -20.34 26.99 -35.92
C HIS A 104 -21.08 25.96 -35.07
N SER A 105 -20.41 25.26 -34.14
CA SER A 105 -21.09 24.39 -33.16
C SER A 105 -20.13 23.87 -32.08
N THR A 106 -20.71 23.56 -30.91
CA THR A 106 -20.05 22.82 -29.82
C THR A 106 -20.83 21.53 -29.60
N LEU A 107 -20.14 20.39 -29.57
CA LEU A 107 -20.74 19.11 -29.23
C LEU A 107 -20.13 18.60 -27.91
N ASP A 108 -20.98 18.39 -26.92
CA ASP A 108 -20.61 17.76 -25.65
C ASP A 108 -21.10 16.30 -25.68
N PHE A 109 -20.23 15.34 -25.39
CA PHE A 109 -20.64 13.95 -25.20
C PHE A 109 -19.95 13.32 -23.99
N GLU A 110 -20.70 12.48 -23.29
CA GLU A 110 -20.23 11.75 -22.13
C GLU A 110 -19.85 10.32 -22.51
N SER A 111 -18.63 9.91 -22.18
CA SER A 111 -18.17 8.52 -22.34
C SER A 111 -18.15 7.87 -20.97
N ARG A 112 -18.85 6.75 -20.83
CA ARG A 112 -18.93 5.98 -19.59
C ARG A 112 -18.15 4.68 -19.72
N VAL A 113 -17.15 4.50 -18.87
CA VAL A 113 -16.44 3.22 -18.75
C VAL A 113 -16.77 2.63 -17.39
N GLU A 114 -17.49 1.51 -17.39
CA GLU A 114 -17.64 0.69 -16.19
C GLU A 114 -16.43 -0.23 -16.08
N VAL A 115 -15.65 -0.09 -15.01
CA VAL A 115 -14.56 -1.01 -14.71
C VAL A 115 -15.19 -2.19 -13.97
N PRO A 116 -15.27 -3.39 -14.57
CA PRO A 116 -15.89 -4.53 -13.90
C PRO A 116 -15.10 -4.86 -12.63
N HIS A 117 -15.82 -5.21 -11.57
CA HIS A 117 -15.26 -5.65 -10.30
C HIS A 117 -14.61 -7.03 -10.47
N ARG A 118 -13.49 -7.11 -11.18
CA ARG A 118 -12.64 -8.30 -11.14
C ARG A 118 -11.94 -8.27 -9.79
N SER A 119 -12.13 -9.32 -9.00
CA SER A 119 -11.50 -9.48 -7.69
C SER A 119 -10.02 -9.12 -7.78
N LEU A 120 -9.61 -8.02 -7.11
CA LEU A 120 -8.19 -7.66 -6.95
C LEU A 120 -7.43 -8.71 -6.12
N PHE A 121 -8.18 -9.58 -5.44
CA PHE A 121 -7.66 -10.79 -4.82
C PHE A 121 -7.63 -11.90 -5.89
N PRO A 122 -6.46 -12.44 -6.24
CA PRO A 122 -6.40 -13.58 -7.16
C PRO A 122 -7.27 -14.71 -6.63
N SER A 123 -8.13 -15.23 -7.51
CA SER A 123 -9.14 -16.24 -7.17
C SER A 123 -8.55 -17.61 -6.85
N SER A 124 -7.28 -17.84 -7.20
CA SER A 124 -6.60 -19.13 -7.09
C SER A 124 -5.07 -18.98 -7.01
N PRO A 125 -4.37 -19.79 -6.19
CA PRO A 125 -2.90 -19.87 -6.16
C PRO A 125 -2.25 -20.19 -7.52
N ALA A 126 -2.98 -20.82 -8.44
CA ALA A 126 -2.44 -21.25 -9.74
C ALA A 126 -2.26 -20.09 -10.74
N GLU A 127 -3.07 -19.02 -10.66
CA GLU A 127 -2.92 -17.83 -11.52
C GLU A 127 -1.69 -16.98 -11.14
N VAL A 128 -1.18 -17.12 -9.92
CA VAL A 128 -0.01 -16.37 -9.40
C VAL A 128 1.30 -17.10 -9.71
N LYS A 129 1.31 -18.44 -9.69
CA LYS A 129 2.52 -19.26 -9.91
C LYS A 129 3.18 -19.03 -11.28
N SER A 130 2.41 -18.80 -12.35
CA SER A 130 2.98 -18.50 -13.68
C SER A 130 3.66 -17.13 -13.78
N ARG A 131 3.45 -16.23 -12.81
CA ARG A 131 4.11 -14.91 -12.71
C ARG A 131 5.33 -14.90 -11.77
N GLY A 132 5.50 -15.92 -10.93
CA GLY A 132 6.51 -15.96 -9.86
C GLY A 132 7.86 -16.58 -10.25
N GLU A 133 8.00 -17.16 -11.44
CA GLU A 133 9.19 -17.95 -11.83
C GLU A 133 10.48 -17.12 -12.01
N HIS A 134 10.46 -15.80 -11.86
CA HIS A 134 11.66 -14.95 -12.01
C HIS A 134 11.79 -13.82 -10.97
N LEU A 135 11.39 -14.04 -9.72
CA LEU A 135 11.84 -13.14 -8.64
C LEU A 135 13.29 -13.49 -8.27
N SER A 136 14.26 -12.74 -8.82
CA SER A 136 15.64 -12.78 -8.34
C SER A 136 15.66 -12.34 -6.87
N LYS A 137 15.84 -13.28 -5.94
CA LYS A 137 16.05 -12.97 -4.52
C LYS A 137 17.24 -12.03 -4.41
N VAL A 138 17.08 -10.92 -3.71
CA VAL A 138 18.19 -10.03 -3.40
C VAL A 138 19.18 -10.81 -2.54
N ALA A 139 20.42 -10.94 -2.99
CA ALA A 139 21.45 -11.66 -2.25
C ALA A 139 21.65 -11.03 -0.86
N LEU A 140 21.92 -11.87 0.13
CA LEU A 140 22.35 -11.39 1.45
C LEU A 140 23.70 -10.66 1.30
N PRO A 141 23.85 -9.43 1.81
CA PRO A 141 25.13 -8.73 1.83
C PRO A 141 26.23 -9.56 2.48
N SER A 142 27.43 -9.52 1.93
CA SER A 142 28.60 -10.27 2.42
C SER A 142 28.99 -9.96 3.87
N GLU A 143 28.62 -8.77 4.35
CA GLU A 143 28.89 -8.27 5.69
C GLU A 143 27.95 -8.89 6.74
N LEU A 144 26.85 -9.52 6.31
CA LEU A 144 25.89 -10.19 7.18
C LEU A 144 26.14 -11.69 7.23
N ARG A 145 26.25 -12.23 8.44
CA ARG A 145 26.42 -13.66 8.70
C ARG A 145 25.06 -14.36 8.76
N PRO A 146 24.71 -15.31 7.87
CA PRO A 146 23.41 -15.98 7.85
C PRO A 146 23.02 -16.61 9.20
N GLU A 147 23.96 -17.21 9.91
CA GLU A 147 23.76 -17.92 11.17
C GLU A 147 23.44 -17.00 12.35
N LEU A 148 23.71 -15.70 12.23
CA LEU A 148 23.41 -14.68 13.25
C LEU A 148 22.25 -13.77 12.83
N MET A 149 21.50 -14.10 11.77
CA MET A 149 20.37 -13.28 11.36
C MET A 149 19.23 -13.34 12.39
N PRO A 150 18.63 -12.20 12.77
CA PRO A 150 17.42 -12.21 13.58
C PRO A 150 16.29 -12.88 12.79
N LYS A 151 15.54 -13.75 13.45
CA LYS A 151 14.38 -14.41 12.83
C LYS A 151 13.16 -13.50 12.85
N HIS A 152 13.04 -12.68 13.89
CA HIS A 152 11.95 -11.73 14.04
C HIS A 152 12.48 -10.31 14.26
N VAL A 153 12.16 -9.41 13.34
CA VAL A 153 12.44 -7.98 13.46
C VAL A 153 11.14 -7.22 13.67
N ALA A 154 11.10 -6.36 14.70
CA ALA A 154 10.01 -5.43 14.94
C ALA A 154 10.44 -4.00 14.53
N ILE A 155 9.56 -3.23 13.90
CA ILE A 155 9.86 -1.86 13.46
C ILE A 155 8.78 -0.87 13.91
N ILE A 156 9.19 0.18 14.62
CA ILE A 156 8.39 1.37 14.87
C ILE A 156 8.69 2.39 13.76
N MET A 157 7.76 2.52 12.82
CA MET A 157 7.84 3.32 11.60
C MET A 157 7.58 4.82 11.85
N ASP A 158 8.40 5.45 12.69
CA ASP A 158 8.24 6.84 13.10
C ASP A 158 8.87 7.82 12.10
N GLY A 159 8.34 9.05 12.04
CA GLY A 159 8.88 10.14 11.24
C GLY A 159 8.07 10.53 10.01
N ASN A 160 6.98 9.85 9.68
CA ASN A 160 6.15 10.12 8.48
C ASN A 160 5.69 11.58 8.38
N SER A 161 5.01 12.11 9.41
CA SER A 161 4.49 13.48 9.41
C SER A 161 5.62 14.52 9.42
N ARG A 162 6.75 14.23 10.10
CA ARG A 162 7.95 15.07 10.09
C ARG A 162 8.58 15.13 8.70
N TRP A 163 8.64 14.00 8.00
CA TRP A 163 9.18 13.87 6.65
C TRP A 163 8.39 14.73 5.65
N ALA A 164 7.06 14.68 5.74
CA ALA A 164 6.18 15.48 4.88
C ALA A 164 6.31 16.98 5.18
N LYS A 165 6.30 17.35 6.48
CA LYS A 165 6.45 18.75 6.90
C LYS A 165 7.76 19.37 6.40
N ARG A 166 8.88 18.64 6.44
CA ARG A 166 10.18 19.11 5.91
C ARG A 166 10.15 19.40 4.40
N ARG A 167 9.17 18.86 3.67
CA ARG A 167 8.98 19.02 2.23
C ARG A 167 7.78 19.92 1.88
N GLY A 168 7.20 20.61 2.87
CA GLY A 168 6.03 21.46 2.66
C GLY A 168 4.75 20.69 2.30
N MET A 169 4.70 19.38 2.57
CA MET A 169 3.59 18.49 2.24
C MET A 169 2.71 18.21 3.47
N ASN A 170 1.44 17.85 3.24
CA ASN A 170 0.56 17.37 4.31
C ASN A 170 1.02 16.00 4.86
N ALA A 171 0.61 15.67 6.09
CA ALA A 171 1.03 14.43 6.76
C ALA A 171 0.69 13.15 5.97
N GLY A 172 -0.40 13.19 5.19
CA GLY A 172 -0.85 12.06 4.39
C GLY A 172 0.16 11.60 3.34
N PHE A 173 0.85 12.53 2.68
CA PHE A 173 1.94 12.20 1.76
C PHE A 173 3.08 11.45 2.46
N GLY A 174 3.40 11.82 3.70
CA GLY A 174 4.40 11.12 4.50
C GLY A 174 4.00 9.70 4.82
N HIS A 175 2.73 9.46 5.15
CA HIS A 175 2.21 8.11 5.40
C HIS A 175 2.15 7.26 4.11
N ALA A 176 1.83 7.87 2.97
CA ALA A 176 1.84 7.17 1.68
C ALA A 176 3.25 6.71 1.29
N ALA A 177 4.25 7.60 1.43
CA ALA A 177 5.66 7.27 1.23
C ALA A 177 6.16 6.23 2.25
N GLY A 178 5.67 6.30 3.49
CA GLY A 178 5.94 5.28 4.51
C GLY A 178 5.42 3.89 4.16
N ALA A 179 4.26 3.78 3.49
CA ALA A 179 3.76 2.50 3.02
C ALA A 179 4.66 1.91 1.92
N GLU A 180 5.21 2.74 1.04
CA GLU A 180 6.17 2.32 0.00
C GLU A 180 7.51 1.87 0.61
N ALA A 181 8.01 2.59 1.62
CA ALA A 181 9.18 2.18 2.38
C ALA A 181 8.97 0.80 3.03
N LEU A 182 7.80 0.55 3.64
CA LEU A 182 7.46 -0.75 4.21
C LEU A 182 7.53 -1.89 3.19
N GLN A 183 6.99 -1.68 1.99
CA GLN A 183 7.03 -2.70 0.94
C GLN A 183 8.46 -3.03 0.55
N ASN A 184 9.30 -2.01 0.34
CA ASN A 184 10.70 -2.20 -0.04
C ASN A 184 11.48 -2.94 1.06
N ILE A 185 11.30 -2.54 2.32
CA ILE A 185 11.93 -3.19 3.46
C ILE A 185 11.44 -4.63 3.63
N ALA A 186 10.14 -4.90 3.46
CA ALA A 186 9.60 -6.26 3.56
C ALA A 186 10.19 -7.20 2.49
N LYS A 187 10.32 -6.72 1.24
CA LYS A 187 10.94 -7.48 0.13
C LYS A 187 12.40 -7.84 0.43
N VAL A 188 13.15 -6.87 0.94
CA VAL A 188 14.56 -7.05 1.31
C VAL A 188 14.70 -8.00 2.50
N ALA A 189 13.92 -7.78 3.57
CA ALA A 189 13.94 -8.60 4.77
C ALA A 189 13.64 -10.08 4.47
N ASN A 190 12.64 -10.34 3.62
CA ASN A 190 12.29 -11.69 3.17
C ASN A 190 13.40 -12.34 2.33
N SER A 191 14.03 -11.56 1.45
CA SER A 191 15.18 -12.05 0.66
C SER A 191 16.38 -12.39 1.53
N TRP A 192 16.56 -11.67 2.64
CA TRP A 192 17.62 -11.89 3.62
C TRP A 192 17.31 -12.95 4.67
N GLY A 193 16.14 -13.61 4.59
CA GLY A 193 15.79 -14.76 5.43
C GLY A 193 15.18 -14.40 6.79
N ILE A 194 14.75 -13.14 6.99
CA ILE A 194 13.92 -12.78 8.16
C ILE A 194 12.57 -13.49 8.02
N GLN A 195 12.10 -14.12 9.11
CA GLN A 195 10.89 -14.95 9.10
C GLN A 195 9.64 -14.18 9.52
N VAL A 196 9.80 -13.19 10.40
CA VAL A 196 8.72 -12.30 10.84
C VAL A 196 9.19 -10.84 10.82
N LEU A 197 8.38 -9.99 10.19
CA LEU A 197 8.47 -8.54 10.28
C LEU A 197 7.23 -8.01 10.98
N THR A 198 7.36 -7.58 12.24
CA THR A 198 6.25 -6.94 12.98
C THR A 198 6.36 -5.42 12.84
N VAL A 199 5.27 -4.75 12.45
CA VAL A 199 5.27 -3.30 12.26
C VAL A 199 4.20 -2.62 13.07
N PHE A 200 4.54 -1.46 13.66
CA PHE A 200 3.58 -0.65 14.39
C PHE A 200 2.87 0.33 13.45
N ALA A 201 1.76 -0.12 12.84
CA ALA A 201 1.03 0.66 11.85
C ALA A 201 0.12 1.73 12.47
N PHE A 202 -0.58 1.40 13.56
CA PHE A 202 -1.47 2.32 14.27
C PHE A 202 -1.63 1.90 15.74
N SER A 203 -1.35 2.81 16.67
CA SER A 203 -1.50 2.57 18.13
C SER A 203 -2.91 2.92 18.63
N THR A 204 -3.30 2.39 19.79
CA THR A 204 -4.56 2.81 20.44
C THR A 204 -4.59 4.31 20.76
N GLU A 205 -3.44 4.88 21.09
CA GLU A 205 -3.28 6.30 21.41
C GLU A 205 -3.45 7.18 20.17
N ASN A 206 -3.37 6.61 18.95
CA ASN A 206 -3.61 7.37 17.73
C ASN A 206 -5.09 7.68 17.47
N TRP A 207 -6.02 7.03 18.19
CA TRP A 207 -7.42 7.44 18.17
C TRP A 207 -7.67 8.80 18.82
N LEU A 208 -6.72 9.30 19.62
CA LEU A 208 -6.80 10.64 20.24
C LEU A 208 -6.43 11.77 19.27
N ARG A 209 -6.02 11.45 18.03
CA ARG A 209 -5.72 12.43 16.99
C ARG A 209 -7.01 13.03 16.41
N PRO A 210 -6.93 14.16 15.69
CA PRO A 210 -8.10 14.74 15.03
C PRO A 210 -8.82 13.73 14.15
N GLN A 211 -10.15 13.68 14.22
CA GLN A 211 -10.97 12.68 13.53
C GLN A 211 -10.70 12.61 12.03
N MET A 212 -10.57 13.77 11.36
CA MET A 212 -10.24 13.81 9.93
C MET A 212 -8.90 13.13 9.60
N GLU A 213 -7.90 13.23 10.48
CA GLU A 213 -6.62 12.53 10.31
C GLU A 213 -6.79 11.02 10.43
N VAL A 214 -7.54 10.58 11.46
CA VAL A 214 -7.81 9.15 11.68
C VAL A 214 -8.56 8.55 10.50
N GLU A 215 -9.61 9.21 10.01
CA GLU A 215 -10.39 8.76 8.85
C GLU A 215 -9.52 8.66 7.59
N PHE A 216 -8.66 9.65 7.35
CA PHE A 216 -7.71 9.63 6.25
C PHE A 216 -6.74 8.43 6.37
N LEU A 217 -6.19 8.17 7.56
CA LEU A 217 -5.26 7.07 7.79
C LEU A 217 -5.92 5.70 7.54
N MET A 218 -7.17 5.53 7.95
CA MET A 218 -7.92 4.30 7.69
C MET A 218 -8.20 4.08 6.20
N GLN A 219 -8.57 5.13 5.46
CA GLN A 219 -8.75 5.07 4.01
C GLN A 219 -7.43 4.77 3.27
N LEU A 220 -6.34 5.41 3.69
CA LEU A 220 -5.02 5.16 3.13
C LEU A 220 -4.57 3.72 3.38
N PHE A 221 -4.77 3.22 4.60
CA PHE A 221 -4.45 1.84 4.96
C PHE A 221 -5.22 0.83 4.11
N GLU A 222 -6.55 0.98 4.00
CA GLU A 222 -7.38 0.12 3.15
C GLU A 222 -6.89 0.16 1.70
N SER A 223 -6.69 1.37 1.16
CA SER A 223 -6.25 1.54 -0.22
C SER A 223 -4.88 0.93 -0.50
N LYS A 224 -3.92 1.09 0.42
CA LYS A 224 -2.56 0.54 0.25
C LYS A 224 -2.58 -0.98 0.44
N LEU A 225 -3.35 -1.51 1.38
CA LEU A 225 -3.51 -2.96 1.56
C LEU A 225 -4.06 -3.61 0.27
N GLU A 226 -5.14 -3.06 -0.30
CA GLU A 226 -5.73 -3.55 -1.55
C GLU A 226 -4.77 -3.48 -2.73
N ALA A 227 -4.08 -2.34 -2.88
CA ALA A 227 -3.13 -2.13 -3.97
C ALA A 227 -1.93 -3.08 -3.90
N GLU A 228 -1.51 -3.48 -2.71
CA GLU A 228 -0.35 -4.34 -2.49
C GLU A 228 -0.64 -5.83 -2.52
N MET A 229 -1.91 -6.25 -2.51
CA MET A 229 -2.24 -7.67 -2.53
C MET A 229 -1.54 -8.47 -3.65
N PRO A 230 -1.43 -7.97 -4.90
CA PRO A 230 -0.66 -8.67 -5.93
C PRO A 230 0.82 -8.88 -5.57
N ASN A 231 1.48 -7.87 -5.00
CA ASN A 231 2.87 -7.97 -4.56
C ASN A 231 3.02 -8.91 -3.36
N ILE A 232 2.09 -8.84 -2.40
CA ILE A 232 2.02 -9.72 -1.23
C ILE A 232 1.93 -11.19 -1.67
N MET A 233 1.06 -11.48 -2.63
CA MET A 233 0.92 -12.84 -3.17
C MET A 233 2.14 -13.26 -3.98
N MET A 234 2.70 -12.36 -4.80
CA MET A 234 3.88 -12.64 -5.61
C MET A 234 5.11 -12.99 -4.76
N HIS A 235 5.32 -12.30 -3.63
CA HIS A 235 6.41 -12.56 -2.69
C HIS A 235 6.08 -13.62 -1.63
N GLU A 236 4.91 -14.25 -1.73
CA GLU A 236 4.39 -15.21 -0.77
C GLU A 236 4.42 -14.71 0.69
N PHE A 237 4.10 -13.43 0.92
CA PHE A 237 3.97 -12.92 2.27
C PHE A 237 2.72 -13.46 2.95
N LYS A 238 2.86 -13.84 4.23
CA LYS A 238 1.72 -14.17 5.09
C LYS A 238 1.35 -12.94 5.92
N LEU A 239 0.12 -12.46 5.82
CA LEU A 239 -0.34 -11.32 6.60
C LEU A 239 -1.02 -11.76 7.89
N LYS A 240 -0.75 -11.01 8.96
CA LYS A 240 -1.43 -11.09 10.25
C LYS A 240 -1.72 -9.69 10.77
N PHE A 241 -2.91 -9.46 11.34
CA PHE A 241 -3.27 -8.20 11.99
C PHE A 241 -3.46 -8.42 13.48
N ILE A 242 -2.79 -7.60 14.29
CA ILE A 242 -2.75 -7.71 15.74
C ILE A 242 -3.22 -6.40 16.37
N GLY A 243 -4.07 -6.50 17.39
CA GLY A 243 -4.70 -5.37 18.06
C GLY A 243 -6.22 -5.49 18.05
N ASP A 244 -6.91 -4.44 18.49
CA ASP A 244 -8.36 -4.43 18.52
C ASP A 244 -8.95 -4.03 17.16
N THR A 245 -9.07 -5.00 16.25
CA THR A 245 -9.62 -4.76 14.93
C THR A 245 -11.09 -4.35 14.95
N THR A 246 -11.83 -4.57 16.06
CA THR A 246 -13.25 -4.20 16.15
C THR A 246 -13.45 -2.68 16.18
N THR A 247 -12.42 -1.93 16.57
CA THR A 247 -12.41 -0.46 16.56
C THR A 247 -12.23 0.13 15.16
N LEU A 248 -11.81 -0.66 14.17
CA LEU A 248 -11.56 -0.18 12.81
C LEU A 248 -12.87 0.01 12.03
N PRO A 249 -12.92 0.88 11.01
CA PRO A 249 -14.06 0.94 10.11
C PRO A 249 -14.35 -0.43 9.49
N SER A 250 -15.63 -0.77 9.29
CA SER A 250 -16.04 -2.09 8.79
C SER A 250 -15.45 -2.43 7.40
N SER A 251 -15.10 -1.44 6.59
CA SER A 251 -14.40 -1.64 5.32
C SER A 251 -12.99 -2.18 5.54
N VAL A 252 -12.22 -1.52 6.40
CA VAL A 252 -10.88 -1.93 6.85
C VAL A 252 -10.88 -3.32 7.48
N GLN A 253 -11.85 -3.61 8.36
CA GLN A 253 -11.97 -4.94 8.99
C GLN A 253 -12.14 -6.06 7.94
N ARG A 254 -13.00 -5.83 6.94
CA ARG A 254 -13.23 -6.79 5.85
C ARG A 254 -11.99 -6.96 4.98
N ALA A 255 -11.32 -5.86 4.63
CA ALA A 255 -10.08 -5.89 3.85
C ALA A 255 -8.97 -6.66 4.58
N ALA A 256 -8.76 -6.38 5.87
CA ALA A 256 -7.79 -7.09 6.71
C ALA A 256 -8.09 -8.60 6.78
N LYS A 257 -9.32 -8.98 7.10
CA LYS A 257 -9.75 -10.38 7.18
C LYS A 257 -9.58 -11.13 5.85
N LEU A 258 -9.91 -10.47 4.73
CA LEU A 258 -9.74 -11.05 3.40
C LEU A 258 -8.26 -11.22 3.05
N ALA A 259 -7.41 -10.26 3.40
CA ALA A 259 -5.97 -10.32 3.20
C ALA A 259 -5.31 -11.46 4.00
N GLU A 260 -5.65 -11.63 5.29
CA GLU A 260 -5.16 -12.76 6.09
C GLU A 260 -5.62 -14.11 5.53
N LYS A 261 -6.90 -14.20 5.12
CA LYS A 261 -7.44 -15.44 4.54
C LYS A 261 -6.71 -15.79 3.24
N SER A 262 -6.49 -14.81 2.37
CA SER A 262 -5.87 -15.00 1.05
C SER A 262 -4.40 -15.41 1.15
N THR A 263 -3.71 -14.95 2.20
CA THR A 263 -2.27 -15.16 2.39
C THR A 263 -1.94 -16.29 3.36
N ARG A 264 -2.95 -16.94 3.97
CA ARG A 264 -2.75 -17.97 5.00
C ARG A 264 -1.87 -19.14 4.54
N GLY A 265 -1.97 -19.52 3.26
CA GLY A 265 -1.23 -20.63 2.66
C GLY A 265 0.14 -20.24 2.09
N ASN A 266 0.53 -18.97 2.19
CA ASN A 266 1.80 -18.50 1.66
C ASN A 266 2.98 -19.00 2.51
N SER A 267 4.12 -19.23 1.86
CA SER A 267 5.30 -19.87 2.49
C SER A 267 6.43 -18.92 2.87
N GLY A 268 6.35 -17.64 2.48
CA GLY A 268 7.35 -16.63 2.76
C GLY A 268 7.20 -15.98 4.14
N MET A 269 7.90 -14.87 4.33
CA MET A 269 7.93 -14.10 5.58
C MET A 269 6.51 -13.70 6.05
N THR A 270 6.27 -13.78 7.36
CA THR A 270 5.06 -13.24 7.98
C THR A 270 5.22 -11.75 8.24
N ILE A 271 4.31 -10.93 7.70
CA ILE A 271 4.20 -9.50 8.04
C ILE A 271 3.09 -9.37 9.07
N ASN A 272 3.49 -9.05 10.29
CA ASN A 272 2.62 -8.98 11.46
C ASN A 272 2.31 -7.49 11.77
N ILE A 273 1.12 -7.05 11.37
CA ILE A 273 0.73 -5.65 11.33
C ILE A 273 -0.03 -5.31 12.62
N CYS A 274 0.59 -4.52 13.48
CA CYS A 274 -0.05 -4.03 14.70
C CYS A 274 -0.89 -2.78 14.39
N ILE A 275 -2.21 -2.91 14.50
CA ILE A 275 -3.20 -1.88 14.18
C ILE A 275 -4.24 -1.77 15.30
N SER A 276 -4.48 -0.56 15.80
CA SER A 276 -5.21 -0.34 17.05
C SER A 276 -4.62 -1.18 18.20
N TYR A 277 -3.30 -1.23 18.27
CA TYR A 277 -2.56 -2.07 19.23
C TYR A 277 -1.96 -1.25 20.37
N SER A 278 -1.91 -1.85 21.56
CA SER A 278 -1.21 -1.35 22.75
C SER A 278 -0.77 -2.52 23.61
N GLY A 279 0.51 -2.53 24.01
CA GLY A 279 1.07 -3.59 24.83
C GLY A 279 0.43 -3.67 26.22
N ARG A 280 0.09 -2.51 26.82
CA ARG A 280 -0.69 -2.48 28.07
C ARG A 280 -2.09 -3.08 27.88
N ALA A 281 -2.79 -2.71 26.81
CA ALA A 281 -4.13 -3.24 26.55
C ALA A 281 -4.08 -4.75 26.30
N ASP A 282 -3.04 -5.23 25.62
CA ASP A 282 -2.81 -6.64 25.36
C ASP A 282 -2.60 -7.45 26.65
N ILE A 283 -1.75 -6.95 27.57
CA ILE A 283 -1.54 -7.58 28.89
C ILE A 283 -2.85 -7.54 29.70
N VAL A 284 -3.57 -6.42 29.72
CA VAL A 284 -4.85 -6.31 30.43
C VAL A 284 -5.88 -7.29 29.87
N ARG A 285 -5.96 -7.46 28.55
CA ARG A 285 -6.82 -8.46 27.89
C ARG A 285 -6.44 -9.86 28.34
N ALA A 286 -5.15 -10.20 28.32
CA ALA A 286 -4.67 -11.51 28.75
C ALA A 286 -5.00 -11.79 30.23
N CYS A 287 -4.79 -10.81 31.13
CA CYS A 287 -5.16 -10.95 32.53
C CYS A 287 -6.67 -11.20 32.72
N ARG A 288 -7.53 -10.50 31.97
CA ARG A 288 -8.99 -10.72 32.03
C ARG A 288 -9.39 -12.11 31.55
N GLU A 289 -8.74 -12.59 30.49
CA GLU A 289 -8.97 -13.93 29.94
C GLU A 289 -8.56 -15.02 30.93
N LEU A 290 -7.37 -14.91 31.53
CA LEU A 290 -6.90 -15.83 32.56
C LEU A 290 -7.78 -15.79 33.81
N ALA A 291 -8.19 -14.60 34.26
CA ALA A 291 -9.11 -14.47 35.39
C ALA A 291 -10.47 -15.15 35.13
N ALA A 292 -10.98 -15.08 33.90
CA ALA A 292 -12.21 -15.78 33.52
C ALA A 292 -12.04 -17.30 33.54
N GLN A 293 -10.90 -17.82 33.06
CA GLN A 293 -10.58 -19.26 33.13
C GLN A 293 -10.44 -19.75 34.58
N VAL A 294 -9.82 -18.95 35.44
CA VAL A 294 -9.75 -19.20 36.89
C VAL A 294 -11.14 -19.25 37.51
N ALA A 295 -11.98 -18.24 37.24
CA ALA A 295 -13.34 -18.18 37.76
C ALA A 295 -14.21 -19.35 37.29
N ALA A 296 -13.97 -19.85 36.07
CA ALA A 296 -14.63 -21.03 35.52
C ALA A 296 -14.07 -22.37 36.07
N GLY A 297 -13.01 -22.34 36.89
CA GLY A 297 -12.35 -23.53 37.43
C GLY A 297 -11.50 -24.31 36.42
N SER A 298 -11.27 -23.77 35.22
CA SER A 298 -10.47 -24.43 34.18
C SER A 298 -8.96 -24.15 34.30
N LEU A 299 -8.56 -23.26 35.22
CA LEU A 299 -7.17 -22.91 35.50
C LEU A 299 -7.00 -22.63 37.00
N ASN A 300 -5.98 -23.19 37.63
CA ASN A 300 -5.61 -22.82 39.00
C ASN A 300 -4.73 -21.56 38.95
N PRO A 301 -5.00 -20.51 39.76
CA PRO A 301 -4.14 -19.32 39.83
C PRO A 301 -2.66 -19.62 40.06
N ALA A 302 -2.34 -20.66 40.82
CA ALA A 302 -0.97 -21.05 41.12
C ALA A 302 -0.20 -21.60 39.90
N ASP A 303 -0.92 -22.03 38.86
CA ASP A 303 -0.34 -22.56 37.62
C ASP A 303 -0.06 -21.48 36.58
N ILE A 304 -0.36 -20.20 36.88
CA ILE A 304 -0.09 -19.08 35.97
C ILE A 304 1.40 -18.72 36.04
N ASP A 305 2.13 -19.11 35.00
CA ASP A 305 3.54 -18.78 34.78
C ASP A 305 3.76 -17.94 33.51
N ASP A 306 5.02 -17.62 33.20
CA ASP A 306 5.40 -16.86 32.00
C ASP A 306 4.94 -17.54 30.70
N ALA A 307 4.89 -18.88 30.67
CA ALA A 307 4.46 -19.64 29.51
C ALA A 307 2.94 -19.54 29.30
N VAL A 308 2.16 -19.55 30.38
CA VAL A 308 0.72 -19.27 30.36
C VAL A 308 0.47 -17.86 29.84
N ILE A 309 1.14 -16.84 30.39
CA ILE A 309 0.98 -15.46 29.94
C ILE A 309 1.35 -15.32 28.45
N SER A 310 2.48 -15.90 28.03
CA SER A 310 2.94 -15.85 26.63
C SER A 310 1.93 -16.47 25.65
N ARG A 311 1.24 -17.55 26.06
CA ARG A 311 0.17 -18.15 25.26
C ARG A 311 -1.12 -17.32 25.21
N THR A 312 -1.32 -16.39 26.14
CA THR A 312 -2.55 -15.59 26.23
C THR A 312 -2.40 -14.17 25.69
N VAL A 313 -1.22 -13.55 25.79
CA VAL A 313 -0.95 -12.26 25.13
C VAL A 313 -1.02 -12.41 23.61
N SER A 314 -1.12 -11.28 22.90
CA SER A 314 -1.21 -11.30 21.44
C SER A 314 0.06 -11.90 20.82
N MET A 315 -0.04 -12.27 19.55
CA MET A 315 1.05 -12.84 18.74
C MET A 315 1.48 -14.26 19.16
N ASN A 316 0.75 -14.91 20.07
CA ASN A 316 0.96 -16.30 20.47
C ASN A 316 0.99 -17.28 19.28
N GLU A 317 0.24 -17.00 18.20
CA GLU A 317 0.24 -17.80 16.97
C GLU A 317 1.61 -17.86 16.26
N LEU A 318 2.54 -16.94 16.57
CA LEU A 318 3.91 -16.98 16.06
C LEU A 318 4.79 -18.03 16.78
N GLY A 319 4.31 -18.61 17.88
CA GLY A 319 5.04 -19.63 18.64
C GLY A 319 6.42 -19.13 19.08
N ALA A 320 7.48 -19.87 18.75
CA ALA A 320 8.85 -19.50 19.08
C ALA A 320 9.33 -18.17 18.46
N LEU A 321 8.58 -17.62 17.49
CA LEU A 321 8.87 -16.33 16.86
C LEU A 321 8.06 -15.18 17.47
N GLN A 322 7.35 -15.39 18.58
CA GLN A 322 6.55 -14.36 19.23
C GLN A 322 7.38 -13.17 19.73
N GLU A 323 8.58 -13.45 20.24
CA GLU A 323 9.50 -12.45 20.77
C GLU A 323 10.46 -11.97 19.66
N PRO A 324 10.50 -10.66 19.36
CA PRO A 324 11.47 -10.12 18.41
C PRO A 324 12.89 -10.31 18.91
N ASP A 325 13.78 -10.66 17.99
CA ASP A 325 15.21 -10.59 18.25
C ASP A 325 15.70 -9.13 18.30
N LEU A 326 15.12 -8.30 17.45
CA LEU A 326 15.54 -6.92 17.21
C LEU A 326 14.33 -5.99 17.04
N LEU A 327 14.33 -4.89 17.81
CA LEU A 327 13.47 -3.73 17.56
C LEU A 327 14.28 -2.62 16.90
N ILE A 328 13.78 -2.11 15.78
CA ILE A 328 14.29 -0.89 15.14
C ILE A 328 13.25 0.20 15.31
N ARG A 329 13.69 1.40 15.72
CA ARG A 329 12.85 2.60 15.68
C ARG A 329 13.55 3.71 14.93
N THR A 330 12.83 4.29 13.96
CA THR A 330 13.29 5.41 13.15
C THR A 330 13.08 6.76 13.84
N SER A 331 13.55 7.84 13.20
CA SER A 331 13.37 9.25 13.57
C SER A 331 14.12 9.80 14.80
N GLY A 332 15.03 9.01 15.38
CA GLY A 332 15.89 9.43 16.52
C GLY A 332 15.22 9.32 17.89
N GLU A 333 13.93 8.96 17.95
CA GLU A 333 13.21 8.83 19.21
C GLU A 333 13.62 7.54 19.95
N GLN A 334 14.10 7.66 21.19
CA GLN A 334 14.60 6.53 21.98
C GLN A 334 13.60 6.02 23.01
N ARG A 335 12.48 5.44 22.53
CA ARG A 335 11.46 4.80 23.37
C ARG A 335 10.70 3.74 22.59
N ILE A 336 10.03 2.82 23.27
CA ILE A 336 9.21 1.78 22.60
C ILE A 336 7.73 2.19 22.43
N SER A 337 7.29 3.25 23.11
CA SER A 337 5.93 3.82 22.94
C SER A 337 4.80 2.79 23.07
N ASN A 338 4.82 1.98 24.14
CA ASN A 338 3.78 0.98 24.43
C ASN A 338 3.64 -0.13 23.35
N PHE A 339 4.68 -0.31 22.53
CA PHE A 339 4.76 -1.39 21.55
C PHE A 339 5.35 -2.64 22.20
N MET A 340 4.69 -3.80 22.02
CA MET A 340 5.19 -5.14 22.35
C MET A 340 5.82 -5.27 23.75
N LEU A 341 5.15 -4.75 24.80
CA LEU A 341 5.73 -4.64 26.14
C LEU A 341 6.19 -5.97 26.74
N TRP A 342 5.43 -7.05 26.51
CA TRP A 342 5.79 -8.40 26.97
C TRP A 342 6.90 -8.98 26.08
N GLN A 343 6.68 -8.93 24.77
CA GLN A 343 7.51 -9.62 23.78
C GLN A 343 8.91 -9.01 23.62
N LEU A 344 9.12 -7.75 24.02
CA LEU A 344 10.42 -7.05 23.91
C LEU A 344 11.37 -7.27 25.08
N ALA A 345 11.02 -8.10 26.08
CA ALA A 345 11.77 -8.22 27.34
C ALA A 345 13.29 -8.48 27.15
N TYR A 346 13.66 -9.23 26.11
CA TYR A 346 15.06 -9.57 25.78
C TYR A 346 15.48 -9.17 24.36
N SER A 347 14.71 -8.29 23.72
CA SER A 347 15.03 -7.83 22.37
C SER A 347 16.16 -6.82 22.38
N GLU A 348 17.01 -6.87 21.36
CA GLU A 348 17.96 -5.80 21.11
C GLU A 348 17.23 -4.56 20.58
N LEU A 349 17.58 -3.38 21.09
CA LEU A 349 16.96 -2.13 20.66
C LEU A 349 17.96 -1.31 19.84
N ILE A 350 17.55 -0.90 18.64
CA ILE A 350 18.33 -0.01 17.76
C ILE A 350 17.46 1.20 17.40
N PHE A 351 17.99 2.38 17.68
CA PHE A 351 17.36 3.66 17.35
C PHE A 351 18.18 4.32 16.25
N VAL A 352 17.52 4.79 15.19
CA VAL A 352 18.16 5.46 14.06
C VAL A 352 17.52 6.81 13.79
N ASP A 353 18.31 7.80 13.38
CA ASP A 353 17.85 9.17 13.15
C ASP A 353 17.05 9.32 11.85
N THR A 354 17.28 8.43 10.87
CA THR A 354 16.59 8.41 9.58
C THR A 354 15.07 8.38 9.77
N LEU A 355 14.33 9.26 9.09
CA LEU A 355 12.86 9.24 9.10
C LEU A 355 12.35 8.06 8.29
N TRP A 356 11.23 7.46 8.69
CA TRP A 356 10.73 6.22 8.07
C TRP A 356 10.64 6.23 6.53
N PRO A 357 10.10 7.28 5.87
CA PRO A 357 10.04 7.25 4.39
C PRO A 357 11.41 7.31 3.69
N ASP A 358 12.47 7.73 4.40
CA ASP A 358 13.85 7.72 3.90
C ASP A 358 14.63 6.46 4.37
N PHE A 359 14.00 5.52 5.08
CA PHE A 359 14.65 4.31 5.58
C PHE A 359 14.79 3.25 4.47
N THR A 360 16.02 2.86 4.15
CA THR A 360 16.38 2.01 3.01
C THR A 360 16.95 0.66 3.41
N ALA A 361 17.21 -0.21 2.43
CA ALA A 361 17.91 -1.48 2.62
C ALA A 361 19.28 -1.29 3.30
N GLU A 362 20.01 -0.22 2.99
CA GLU A 362 21.31 0.07 3.61
C GLU A 362 21.16 0.39 5.11
N ASN A 363 20.08 1.07 5.50
CA ASN A 363 19.79 1.32 6.91
C ASN A 363 19.44 0.02 7.65
N LEU A 364 18.64 -0.85 7.03
CA LEU A 364 18.35 -2.17 7.59
C LEU A 364 19.64 -3.00 7.73
N LYS A 365 20.50 -3.03 6.70
CA LYS A 365 21.80 -3.71 6.74
C LYS A 365 22.66 -3.20 7.91
N ALA A 366 22.78 -1.89 8.08
CA ALA A 366 23.55 -1.30 9.17
C ALA A 366 23.01 -1.68 10.56
N ALA A 367 21.67 -1.69 10.72
CA ALA A 367 21.03 -2.15 11.95
C ALA A 367 21.32 -3.63 12.22
N LEU A 368 21.27 -4.48 11.18
CA LEU A 368 21.56 -5.91 11.29
C LEU A 368 23.04 -6.18 11.61
N ILE A 369 23.99 -5.44 11.02
CA ILE A 369 25.42 -5.52 11.38
C ILE A 369 25.60 -5.19 12.87
N THR A 370 24.97 -4.11 13.33
CA THR A 370 25.02 -3.70 14.74
C THR A 370 24.45 -4.79 15.65
N TYR A 371 23.32 -5.40 15.26
CA TYR A 371 22.73 -6.53 15.98
C TYR A 371 23.70 -7.72 16.06
N GLN A 372 24.35 -8.10 14.96
CA GLN A 372 25.29 -9.23 14.91
C GLN A 372 26.59 -9.02 15.69
N GLN A 373 26.87 -7.79 16.13
CA GLN A 373 28.01 -7.46 16.99
C GLN A 373 27.68 -7.54 18.47
N ARG A 374 26.39 -7.62 18.85
CA ARG A 374 25.99 -7.68 20.27
C ARG A 374 26.14 -9.10 20.81
N ASP A 375 26.70 -9.20 22.00
CA ASP A 375 26.83 -10.44 22.75
C ASP A 375 25.56 -10.71 23.57
N ARG A 376 24.67 -11.55 23.03
CA ARG A 376 23.37 -11.88 23.64
C ARG A 376 23.55 -12.90 24.78
N ARG A 377 23.68 -12.39 26.00
CA ARG A 377 23.97 -13.22 27.18
C ARG A 377 22.73 -13.80 27.87
N PHE A 378 21.52 -13.28 27.64
CA PHE A 378 20.26 -13.74 28.29
C PHE A 378 20.41 -13.99 29.80
N GLY A 379 21.14 -13.11 30.51
CA GLY A 379 21.42 -13.27 31.94
C GLY A 379 22.48 -14.33 32.32
N LYS A 380 23.03 -15.09 31.37
CA LYS A 380 24.12 -16.04 31.60
C LYS A 380 25.46 -15.30 31.71
N ARG A 381 26.24 -15.58 32.77
CA ARG A 381 27.65 -15.15 32.88
C ARG A 381 28.54 -16.22 32.22
N ILE A 382 29.51 -15.78 31.43
CA ILE A 382 30.61 -16.66 31.00
C ILE A 382 31.51 -16.89 32.24
N PRO A 383 31.84 -18.15 32.61
CA PRO A 383 32.70 -18.46 33.74
C PRO A 383 34.08 -17.78 33.69
#